data_AF-A0A420M902-F1
#
_entry.id   AF-A0A420M902-F1
#
_cell.length_a   1.000
_cell.length_b   1.000
_cell.length_c   1.000
_cell.angle_alpha   90.00
_cell.angle_beta   90.00
_cell.angle_gamma   90.00
#
_symmetry.space_group_name_H-M   'P 1'
#
loop_
_entity.id
_entity.type
_entity.pdbx_description
1 polymer ?
#
loop_
_entity_poly.entity_id
_entity_poly.type
_entity_poly.pdbx_seq_one_letter_code
_entity_poly.pdbx_strand_id
1 'polypeptide(L)'
;MQARPIQRFFGDDPVKQVSIPSIAAIYNNEMNAVDRGDQMRAYWGLDRRVRRGGWKALAWDFLLEIALVNSFILQQRGQPQWKAEISQGRDFARQRFRKAVGGNGL
;
A
#
# COMPACT_ATOMS: atom_id res chain seq x y z
N MET A 1 -33.95 -35.12 -5.23
CA MET A 1 -33.51 -33.88 -4.55
C MET A 1 -33.49 -32.77 -5.60
N GLN A 2 -34.13 -31.63 -5.37
CA GLN A 2 -34.04 -30.51 -6.31
C GLN A 2 -32.67 -29.82 -6.18
N ALA A 3 -31.97 -29.63 -7.30
CA ALA A 3 -30.73 -28.87 -7.34
C ALA A 3 -30.96 -27.43 -6.84
N ARG A 4 -30.05 -26.94 -5.99
CA ARG A 4 -30.08 -25.56 -5.48
C ARG A 4 -29.97 -24.57 -6.66
N PRO A 5 -30.52 -23.35 -6.59
CA PRO A 5 -30.53 -22.41 -7.73
C PRO A 5 -29.15 -22.20 -8.38
N ILE A 6 -28.09 -22.17 -7.56
CA ILE A 6 -26.70 -22.08 -8.03
C ILE A 6 -26.25 -23.33 -8.82
N GLN A 7 -26.60 -24.54 -8.37
CA GLN A 7 -26.28 -25.77 -9.10
C GLN A 7 -27.02 -25.84 -10.44
N ARG A 8 -28.23 -25.29 -10.53
CA ARG A 8 -28.95 -25.18 -11.82
C ARG A 8 -28.28 -24.23 -12.80
N PHE A 9 -27.64 -23.18 -12.27
CA PHE A 9 -26.99 -22.17 -13.10
C PHE A 9 -25.57 -22.58 -13.52
N PHE A 10 -24.76 -23.11 -12.59
CA PHE A 10 -23.37 -23.51 -12.83
C PHE A 10 -23.22 -24.95 -13.34
N GLY A 11 -24.19 -25.83 -13.08
CA GLY A 11 -24.04 -27.26 -13.37
C GLY A 11 -22.93 -27.87 -12.51
N ASP A 12 -22.12 -28.73 -13.13
CA ASP A 12 -20.93 -29.33 -12.52
C ASP A 12 -19.66 -28.45 -12.67
N ASP A 13 -19.75 -27.36 -13.43
CA ASP A 13 -18.60 -26.49 -13.68
C ASP A 13 -18.38 -25.49 -12.54
N PRO A 14 -17.13 -25.38 -12.01
CA PRO A 14 -16.83 -24.43 -10.93
C PRO A 14 -16.80 -22.97 -11.40
N VAL A 15 -16.73 -22.73 -12.71
CA VAL A 15 -16.67 -21.39 -13.32
C VAL A 15 -17.55 -21.39 -14.56
N LYS A 16 -18.38 -20.36 -14.72
CA LYS A 16 -19.22 -20.18 -15.90
C LYS A 16 -18.92 -18.86 -16.58
N GLN A 17 -18.72 -18.90 -17.89
CA GLN A 17 -18.62 -17.68 -18.69
C GLN A 17 -20.02 -17.09 -18.91
N VAL A 18 -20.22 -15.85 -18.48
CA VAL A 18 -21.49 -15.14 -18.61
C VAL A 18 -21.29 -13.97 -19.57
N SER A 19 -22.16 -13.87 -20.57
CA SER A 19 -22.19 -12.69 -21.44
C SER A 19 -22.80 -11.53 -20.66
N ILE A 20 -22.01 -10.48 -20.47
CA ILE A 20 -22.44 -9.22 -19.85
C ILE A 20 -22.22 -8.08 -20.83
N PRO A 21 -23.05 -7.01 -20.80
CA PRO A 21 -22.82 -5.83 -21.60
C PRO A 21 -21.41 -5.26 -21.35
N SER A 22 -20.73 -4.83 -22.41
CA SER A 22 -19.36 -4.31 -22.32
C SER A 22 -19.22 -3.17 -21.31
N ILE A 23 -20.22 -2.29 -21.22
CA ILE A 23 -20.25 -1.21 -20.22
C ILE A 23 -20.26 -1.73 -18.78
N ALA A 24 -21.00 -2.82 -18.52
CA ALA A 24 -21.05 -3.44 -17.19
C ALA A 24 -19.73 -4.15 -16.86
N ALA A 25 -19.09 -4.77 -17.86
CA ALA A 25 -17.76 -5.36 -17.68
C ALA A 25 -16.71 -4.30 -17.31
N ILE A 26 -16.67 -3.19 -18.07
CA ILE A 26 -15.73 -2.08 -17.81
C ILE A 26 -16.00 -1.48 -16.43
N TYR A 27 -17.26 -1.19 -16.09
CA TYR A 27 -17.62 -0.66 -14.79
C TYR A 27 -17.15 -1.57 -13.65
N ASN A 28 -17.50 -2.86 -13.71
CA ASN A 28 -17.14 -3.82 -12.66
C ASN A 28 -15.62 -3.98 -12.50
N ASN A 29 -14.85 -3.86 -13.59
CA ASN A 29 -13.40 -3.96 -13.54
C ASN A 29 -12.74 -2.73 -12.89
N GLU A 30 -13.30 -1.54 -13.08
CA GLU A 30 -12.68 -0.28 -12.64
C GLU A 30 -13.27 0.29 -11.33
N MET A 31 -14.48 -0.13 -10.93
CA MET A 31 -15.22 0.50 -9.82
C MET A 31 -14.58 0.32 -8.43
N ASN A 32 -13.77 -0.71 -8.22
CA ASN A 32 -13.33 -1.13 -6.88
C ASN A 32 -11.98 -0.52 -6.45
N ALA A 33 -11.48 0.51 -7.11
CA ALA A 33 -10.18 1.09 -6.80
C ALA A 33 -10.11 1.63 -5.35
N VAL A 34 -11.18 2.31 -4.90
CA VAL A 34 -11.28 2.82 -3.52
C VAL A 34 -11.39 1.66 -2.53
N ASP A 35 -12.31 0.72 -2.77
CA ASP A 35 -12.51 -0.44 -1.89
C ASP A 35 -11.24 -1.28 -1.73
N ARG A 36 -10.46 -1.46 -2.82
CA ARG A 36 -9.16 -2.14 -2.76
C ARG A 36 -8.19 -1.39 -1.85
N GLY A 37 -8.13 -0.07 -1.97
CA GLY A 37 -7.30 0.78 -1.10
C GLY A 37 -7.72 0.69 0.37
N ASP A 38 -9.02 0.74 0.64
CA ASP A 38 -9.57 0.64 1.99
C ASP A 38 -9.37 -0.76 2.58
N GLN A 39 -9.50 -1.82 1.78
CA GLN A 39 -9.21 -3.18 2.21
C GLN A 39 -7.72 -3.37 2.53
N MET A 40 -6.83 -2.84 1.69
CA MET A 40 -5.39 -2.88 1.98
C MET A 40 -5.05 -2.13 3.26
N ARG A 41 -5.70 -0.98 3.50
CA ARG A 41 -5.55 -0.22 4.75
C ARG A 41 -6.08 -0.98 5.96
N ALA A 42 -7.23 -1.65 5.85
CA ALA A 42 -7.78 -2.46 6.92
C ALA A 42 -6.90 -3.68 7.24
N TYR A 43 -6.28 -4.28 6.22
CA TYR A 43 -5.45 -5.48 6.37
C TYR A 43 -4.02 -5.18 6.83
N TRP A 44 -3.40 -4.14 6.27
CA TRP A 44 -2.00 -3.75 6.54
C TRP A 44 -1.89 -2.51 7.43
N GLY A 45 -3.00 -2.04 7.99
CA GLY A 45 -3.05 -0.85 8.82
C GLY A 45 -2.05 -0.94 9.97
N LEU A 46 -1.31 0.15 10.18
CA LEU A 46 -0.43 0.25 11.33
C LEU A 46 -1.30 0.23 12.58
N ASP A 47 -1.06 -0.71 13.50
CA ASP A 47 -1.82 -0.85 14.75
C ASP A 47 -1.47 0.29 15.73
N ARG A 48 -1.79 1.53 15.31
CA ARG A 48 -1.55 2.77 16.04
C ARG A 48 -2.80 3.05 16.85
N ARG A 49 -2.69 2.86 18.15
CA ARG A 49 -3.78 3.22 19.06
C ARG A 49 -3.98 4.74 19.08
N VAL A 50 -4.92 5.27 18.31
CA VAL A 50 -5.32 6.67 18.39
C VAL A 50 -6.13 6.90 19.66
N ARG A 51 -5.45 7.25 20.76
CA ARG A 51 -6.09 7.77 21.96
C ARG A 51 -6.12 9.30 21.89
N ARG A 52 -7.36 9.83 21.85
CA ARG A 52 -7.72 11.26 21.91
C ARG A 52 -7.27 12.08 20.68
N GLY A 53 -8.22 12.35 19.78
CA GLY A 53 -8.16 13.40 18.76
C GLY A 53 -8.43 12.91 17.34
N GLY A 54 -9.60 13.25 16.78
CA GLY A 54 -9.95 12.92 15.38
C GLY A 54 -8.94 13.46 14.36
N TRP A 55 -8.29 14.58 14.67
CA TRP A 55 -7.21 15.13 13.85
C TRP A 55 -5.98 14.21 13.76
N LYS A 56 -5.69 13.40 14.79
CA LYS A 56 -4.57 12.46 14.77
C LYS A 56 -4.85 11.28 13.84
N ALA A 57 -6.08 10.76 13.86
CA ALA A 57 -6.50 9.72 12.91
C ALA A 57 -6.41 10.25 11.46
N LEU A 58 -6.90 11.47 11.22
CA LEU A 58 -6.81 12.10 9.91
C LEU A 58 -5.36 12.34 9.47
N ALA A 59 -4.52 12.92 10.32
CA ALA A 59 -3.14 13.25 9.96
C ALA A 59 -2.26 12.00 9.80
N TRP A 60 -2.32 11.08 10.76
CA TRP A 60 -1.35 10.01 10.90
C TRP A 60 -1.75 8.68 10.29
N ASP A 61 -3.04 8.34 10.31
CA ASP A 61 -3.51 7.07 9.74
C ASP A 61 -4.00 7.30 8.32
N PHE A 62 -4.71 8.39 8.04
CA PHE A 62 -5.20 8.65 6.70
C PHE A 62 -4.18 9.37 5.80
N LEU A 63 -3.89 10.64 6.08
CA LEU A 63 -3.13 11.51 5.17
C LEU A 63 -1.68 11.07 4.99
N LEU A 64 -1.01 10.65 6.08
CA LEU A 64 0.37 10.16 5.99
C LEU A 64 0.47 8.87 5.16
N GLU A 65 -0.45 7.92 5.34
CA GLU A 65 -0.45 6.68 4.54
C GLU A 65 -0.72 6.98 3.06
N ILE A 66 -1.67 7.87 2.76
CA ILE A 66 -1.94 8.32 1.38
C ILE A 66 -0.70 8.98 0.76
N ALA A 67 -0.02 9.87 1.50
CA ALA A 67 1.19 10.53 1.03
C ALA A 67 2.30 9.50 0.71
N LEU A 68 2.53 8.53 1.60
CA LEU A 68 3.54 7.48 1.40
C LEU A 68 3.24 6.61 0.17
N VAL A 69 2.00 6.13 0.03
CA VAL A 69 1.59 5.30 -1.12
C VAL A 69 1.70 6.09 -2.42
N ASN A 70 1.25 7.34 -2.44
CA ASN A 70 1.32 8.18 -3.63
C ASN A 70 2.77 8.51 -4.00
N SER A 71 3.63 8.83 -3.03
CA SER A 71 5.07 9.04 -3.27
C SER A 71 5.72 7.79 -3.84
N PHE A 72 5.39 6.60 -3.34
CA PHE A 72 5.89 5.33 -3.88
C PHE A 72 5.42 5.11 -5.32
N ILE A 73 4.14 5.31 -5.63
CA ILE A 73 3.60 5.18 -6.99
C ILE A 73 4.28 6.16 -7.94
N LEU A 74 4.46 7.43 -7.52
CA LEU A 74 5.17 8.44 -8.30
C LEU A 74 6.63 8.05 -8.54
N GLN A 75 7.31 7.50 -7.53
CA GLN A 75 8.67 7.00 -7.68
C GLN A 75 8.74 5.83 -8.66
N GLN A 76 7.83 4.86 -8.54
CA GLN A 76 7.81 3.68 -9.40
C GLN A 76 7.52 4.05 -10.87
N ARG A 77 6.59 4.98 -11.10
CA ARG A 77 6.17 5.40 -12.44
C ARG A 77 7.10 6.44 -13.08
N GLY A 78 7.65 7.34 -12.27
CA GLY A 78 8.41 8.49 -12.74
C GLY A 78 9.90 8.26 -12.95
N GLN A 79 10.46 7.13 -12.48
CA GLN A 79 11.92 6.86 -12.46
C GLN A 79 12.76 8.07 -12.02
N PRO A 80 12.40 8.74 -10.92
CA PRO A 80 13.04 9.99 -10.56
C PRO A 80 14.50 9.76 -10.14
N GLN A 81 15.41 10.56 -10.69
CA GLN A 81 16.83 10.57 -10.31
C GLN A 81 17.04 11.39 -9.03
N TRP A 82 16.34 11.03 -7.95
CA TRP A 82 16.54 11.70 -6.67
C TRP A 82 17.98 11.50 -6.21
N LYS A 83 18.66 12.59 -5.86
CA LYS A 83 19.94 12.52 -5.19
C LYS A 83 19.74 11.77 -3.87
N ALA A 84 20.54 10.73 -3.63
CA ALA A 84 20.48 10.00 -2.38
C ALA A 84 20.90 10.93 -1.24
N GLU A 85 19.95 11.34 -0.42
CA GLU A 85 20.25 12.06 0.81
C GLU A 85 20.72 11.05 1.86
N ILE A 86 21.93 11.29 2.39
CA ILE A 86 22.49 10.44 3.44
C ILE A 86 21.78 10.81 4.74
N SER A 87 21.12 9.84 5.38
CA SER A 87 20.50 10.10 6.67
C SER A 87 21.56 10.48 7.70
N GLN A 88 21.25 11.46 8.55
CA GLN A 88 22.15 11.98 9.58
C GLN A 88 22.76 10.87 10.46
N GLY A 89 22.03 9.77 10.67
CA GLY A 89 22.52 8.60 11.41
C GLY A 89 23.66 7.83 10.72
N ARG A 90 23.67 7.77 9.38
CA ARG A 90 24.75 7.13 8.62
C ARG A 90 26.02 7.99 8.62
N ASP A 91 25.86 9.32 8.61
CA ASP A 91 26.97 10.26 8.76
C ASP A 91 27.53 10.27 10.18
N PHE A 92 26.68 10.14 11.19
CA PHE A 92 27.11 9.99 12.58
C PHE A 92 27.90 8.69 12.79
N ALA A 93 27.42 7.57 12.25
CA ALA A 93 28.15 6.29 12.30
C ALA A 93 29.50 6.37 11.57
N ARG A 94 29.55 7.00 10.39
CA ARG A 94 30.79 7.24 9.64
C ARG A 94 31.77 8.15 10.39
N GLN A 95 31.30 9.24 10.99
CA GLN A 95 32.14 10.13 11.79
C GLN A 95 32.70 9.41 13.03
N ARG A 96 31.88 8.61 13.71
CA ARG A 96 32.32 7.84 14.88
C ARG A 96 33.35 6.79 14.50
N PHE A 97 33.16 6.08 13.38
CA PHE A 97 34.12 5.11 12.86
C PHE A 97 35.43 5.79 12.45
N ARG A 98 35.36 6.94 11.78
CA ARG A 98 36.54 7.75 11.40
C ARG A 98 37.33 8.24 12.61
N LYS A 99 36.64 8.63 13.69
CA LYS A 99 37.27 9.04 14.96
C LYS A 99 37.93 7.86 15.68
N ALA A 100 37.36 6.67 15.61
CA ALA A 100 37.93 5.46 16.21
C ALA A 100 39.18 4.95 15.45
N VAL A 101 39.21 5.10 14.13
CA VAL A 101 40.35 4.69 13.29
C VAL A 101 41.46 5.74 13.24
N GLY A 102 41.10 7.04 13.32
CA GLY A 102 42.07 8.15 13.31
C GLY A 102 42.74 8.47 14.66
N GLY A 103 42.48 7.69 15.71
CA GLY A 103 43.01 7.90 17.06
C GLY A 103 44.32 7.18 17.39
N ASN A 104 44.93 6.46 16.44
CA ASN A 104 46.22 5.78 16.61
C ASN A 104 47.29 6.39 15.68
N GLY A 105 47.61 7.65 15.93
CA GLY A 105 48.80 8.33 15.39
C GLY A 105 49.48 9.02 16.56
N LEU A 106 50.69 8.56 16.85
CA LEU A 106 51.65 8.99 17.89
C LEU A 106 51.67 10.50 18.17
#